data_AF-A0A182Y5E6-F1
#
_entry.id   AF-A0A182Y5E6-F1
#
_cell.length_a   1.000
_cell.length_b   1.000
_cell.length_c   1.000
_cell.angle_alpha   90.00
_cell.angle_beta   90.00
_cell.angle_gamma   90.00
#
_symmetry.space_group_name_H-M   'P 1'
#
loop_
_entity.id
_entity.type
_entity.pdbx_description
1 polymer ?
#
loop_
_entity_poly.entity_id
_entity_poly.type
_entity_poly.pdbx_seq_one_letter_code
_entity_poly.pdbx_strand_id
1 'polypeptide(L)'
;MVAVLTFPVVTMEALVGETIYLPCNVSTHEPGDNVVLVLWYREDKGSPIYSADTRGREVGSPKRWSDDAMFGDRAYFQFEKEPGELAVQHVRETDSGMYRCRVDFIVAQTRNSVVNLTIIGK
;
A
#
# COMPACT_ATOMS: atom_id res chain seq x y z
N MET A 1 24.51 3.64 -14.72
CA MET A 1 23.97 4.77 -13.95
C MET A 1 22.55 4.40 -13.57
N VAL A 2 22.34 3.91 -12.35
CA VAL A 2 20.99 3.59 -11.86
C VAL A 2 20.34 4.93 -11.54
N ALA A 3 19.27 5.30 -12.25
CA ALA A 3 18.47 6.45 -11.88
C ALA A 3 17.86 6.15 -10.49
N VAL A 4 18.35 6.83 -9.45
CA VAL A 4 17.69 6.82 -8.14
C VAL A 4 16.43 7.64 -8.31
N LEU A 5 15.30 7.00 -8.60
CA LEU A 5 14.01 7.65 -8.58
C LEU A 5 13.70 8.02 -7.11
N THR A 6 13.99 9.25 -6.73
CA THR A 6 13.65 9.77 -5.39
C THR A 6 12.15 10.05 -5.37
N PHE A 7 11.36 9.11 -4.85
CA PHE A 7 9.94 9.34 -4.59
C PHE A 7 9.78 10.19 -3.31
N PRO A 8 8.81 11.12 -3.26
CA PRO A 8 8.52 11.84 -2.02
C PRO A 8 8.11 10.84 -0.93
N VAL A 9 8.76 10.95 0.22
CA VAL A 9 8.47 10.12 1.40
C VAL A 9 7.43 10.84 2.26
N VAL A 10 6.30 10.18 2.51
CA VAL A 10 5.28 10.67 3.45
C VAL A 10 5.61 10.13 4.83
N THR A 11 5.78 11.00 5.83
CA THR A 11 5.99 10.58 7.21
C THR A 11 4.65 10.56 7.96
N MET A 12 4.39 9.49 8.71
CA MET A 12 3.17 9.32 9.49
C MET A 12 3.50 8.76 10.87
N GLU A 13 2.74 9.20 11.86
CA GLU A 13 2.81 8.72 13.24
C GLU A 13 1.44 8.22 13.67
N ALA A 14 1.40 7.16 14.49
CA ALA A 14 0.17 6.64 15.07
C ALA A 14 0.46 5.98 16.43
N LEU A 15 -0.57 5.86 17.26
CA LEU A 15 -0.46 5.17 18.54
C LEU A 15 -0.74 3.67 18.39
N VAL A 16 -0.11 2.86 19.24
CA VAL A 16 -0.41 1.41 19.32
C VAL A 16 -1.91 1.18 19.51
N GLY A 17 -2.48 0.27 18.72
CA GLY A 17 -3.89 -0.11 18.75
C GLY A 17 -4.80 0.70 17.82
N GLU A 18 -4.33 1.80 17.24
CA GLU A 18 -5.10 2.58 16.28
C GLU A 18 -5.29 1.84 14.93
N THR A 19 -6.19 2.38 14.10
CA THR A 19 -6.27 2.02 12.68
C THR A 19 -5.60 3.12 11.87
N ILE A 20 -4.63 2.76 11.05
CA ILE A 20 -3.93 3.69 10.15
C ILE A 20 -4.39 3.48 8.71
N TYR A 21 -4.16 4.50 7.90
CA TYR A 21 -4.50 4.50 6.48
C TYR A 21 -3.27 4.94 5.68
N LEU A 22 -2.54 3.97 5.13
CA LEU A 22 -1.32 4.26 4.39
C LEU A 22 -1.68 4.70 2.97
N PRO A 23 -1.33 5.95 2.57
CA PRO A 23 -1.77 6.49 1.29
C PRO A 23 -1.07 5.80 0.12
N CYS A 24 -1.86 5.44 -0.89
CA CYS A 24 -1.39 4.89 -2.14
C CYS A 24 -2.26 5.36 -3.32
N ASN A 25 -1.74 6.30 -4.10
CA ASN A 25 -2.48 6.92 -5.18
C ASN A 25 -2.71 5.97 -6.36
N VAL A 26 -3.96 5.49 -6.47
CA VAL A 26 -4.49 4.64 -7.54
C VAL A 26 -5.21 5.41 -8.65
N SER A 27 -5.17 6.74 -8.65
CA SER A 27 -5.82 7.57 -9.68
C SER A 27 -5.01 7.60 -10.97
N THR A 28 -5.69 7.51 -12.11
CA THR A 28 -5.10 7.62 -13.46
C THR A 28 -5.83 8.69 -14.25
N HIS A 29 -5.11 9.40 -15.12
CA HIS A 29 -5.68 10.39 -16.03
C HIS A 29 -5.92 9.81 -17.43
N GLU A 30 -5.53 8.56 -17.66
CA GLU A 30 -5.71 7.86 -18.93
C GLU A 30 -7.17 7.37 -19.05
N PRO A 31 -7.93 7.79 -20.08
CA PRO A 31 -9.32 7.39 -20.23
C PRO A 31 -9.49 5.86 -20.32
N GLY A 32 -10.34 5.30 -19.47
CA GLY A 32 -10.61 3.86 -19.43
C GLY A 32 -9.51 3.00 -18.79
N ASP A 33 -8.47 3.62 -18.25
CA ASP A 33 -7.42 2.95 -17.51
C ASP A 33 -7.91 2.55 -16.10
N ASN A 34 -7.41 1.42 -15.62
CA ASN A 34 -7.81 0.84 -14.35
C ASN A 34 -6.58 0.24 -13.66
N VAL A 35 -6.63 0.19 -12.33
CA VAL A 35 -5.60 -0.51 -11.55
C VAL A 35 -5.72 -2.01 -11.79
N VAL A 36 -4.58 -2.66 -12.04
CA VAL A 36 -4.49 -4.13 -12.19
C VAL A 36 -3.92 -4.81 -10.95
N LEU A 37 -3.01 -4.14 -10.25
CA LEU A 37 -2.31 -4.71 -9.11
C LEU A 37 -1.80 -3.63 -8.18
N VAL A 38 -2.13 -3.76 -6.90
CA VAL A 38 -1.50 -3.00 -5.81
C VAL A 38 -0.62 -3.94 -5.02
N LEU A 39 0.64 -3.56 -4.81
CA LEU A 39 1.59 -4.26 -3.97
C LEU A 39 2.12 -3.33 -2.89
N TRP A 40 2.23 -3.85 -1.67
CA TRP A 40 2.94 -3.18 -0.60
C TRP A 40 4.17 -3.98 -0.22
N TYR A 41 5.28 -3.25 -0.08
CA TYR A 41 6.56 -3.76 0.38
C TYR A 41 6.91 -3.07 1.69
N ARG A 42 7.67 -3.78 2.51
CA ARG A 42 8.42 -3.22 3.61
C ARG A 42 9.90 -3.39 3.28
N GLU A 43 10.68 -2.33 3.47
CA GLU A 43 12.08 -2.28 3.00
C GLU A 43 12.97 -3.41 3.56
N ASP A 44 12.63 -3.95 4.75
CA ASP A 44 13.39 -5.03 5.40
C ASP A 44 12.98 -6.47 5.02
N LYS A 45 11.96 -6.66 4.15
CA LYS A 45 11.47 -8.01 3.78
C LYS A 45 11.87 -8.50 2.39
N GLY A 46 12.26 -7.62 1.48
CA GLY A 46 12.68 -7.97 0.10
C GLY A 46 11.56 -8.50 -0.82
N SER A 47 10.46 -9.02 -0.30
CA SER A 47 9.25 -9.42 -1.03
C SER A 47 8.03 -8.56 -0.65
N PRO A 48 6.96 -8.54 -1.47
CA PRO A 48 5.71 -7.91 -1.08
C PRO A 48 5.14 -8.55 0.19
N ILE A 49 4.54 -7.73 1.06
CA ILE A 49 3.86 -8.14 2.30
C ILE A 49 2.33 -8.08 2.20
N TYR A 50 1.82 -7.44 1.15
CA TYR A 50 0.39 -7.36 0.86
C TYR A 50 0.16 -7.17 -0.65
N SER A 51 -0.95 -7.70 -1.16
CA SER A 51 -1.40 -7.49 -2.53
C SER A 51 -2.92 -7.37 -2.65
N ALA A 52 -3.37 -6.55 -3.60
CA ALA A 52 -4.73 -6.52 -4.09
C ALA A 52 -4.71 -6.61 -5.63
N ASP A 53 -5.15 -7.75 -6.17
CA ASP A 53 -5.10 -8.08 -7.59
C ASP A 53 -6.50 -8.07 -8.20
N THR A 54 -6.73 -7.18 -9.17
CA THR A 54 -8.03 -6.98 -9.84
C THR A 54 -8.11 -7.70 -11.20
N ARG A 55 -7.03 -8.34 -11.66
CA ARG A 55 -6.99 -8.95 -13.00
C ARG A 55 -7.95 -10.12 -13.11
N GLY A 56 -8.78 -10.10 -14.16
CA GLY A 56 -9.75 -11.17 -14.44
C GLY A 56 -10.80 -11.34 -13.35
N ARG A 57 -11.07 -10.28 -12.58
CA ARG A 57 -12.07 -10.25 -11.50
C ARG A 57 -13.24 -9.34 -11.85
N GLU A 58 -14.36 -9.57 -11.19
CA GLU A 58 -15.48 -8.62 -11.21
C GLU A 58 -15.04 -7.30 -10.57
N VAL A 59 -15.56 -6.20 -11.13
CA VAL A 59 -15.29 -4.85 -10.65
C VAL A 59 -15.58 -4.76 -9.15
N GLY A 60 -14.62 -4.25 -8.37
CA GLY A 60 -14.75 -4.09 -6.92
C GLY A 60 -14.41 -5.33 -6.07
N SER A 61 -13.98 -6.45 -6.67
CA SER A 61 -13.65 -7.69 -5.94
C SER A 61 -12.17 -8.14 -6.10
N PRO A 62 -11.20 -7.34 -5.63
CA PRO A 62 -9.78 -7.70 -5.73
C PRO A 62 -9.48 -9.00 -4.97
N LYS A 63 -8.66 -9.88 -5.56
CA LYS A 63 -8.03 -10.97 -4.82
C LYS A 63 -7.01 -10.37 -3.87
N ARG A 64 -7.31 -10.42 -2.57
CA ARG A 64 -6.43 -9.98 -1.49
C ARG A 64 -5.49 -11.08 -1.04
N TRP A 65 -4.25 -10.73 -0.76
CA TRP A 65 -3.33 -11.53 0.07
C TRP A 65 -2.54 -10.61 1.00
N SER A 66 -2.24 -11.08 2.20
CA SER A 66 -1.52 -10.35 3.24
C SER A 66 -0.65 -11.36 3.99
N ASP A 67 0.61 -11.00 4.26
CA ASP A 67 1.53 -11.85 5.02
C ASP A 67 1.09 -11.91 6.50
N ASP A 68 0.84 -13.13 7.00
CA ASP A 68 0.39 -13.40 8.38
C ASP A 68 1.38 -12.93 9.45
N ALA A 69 2.69 -12.96 9.15
CA ALA A 69 3.72 -12.47 10.05
C ALA A 69 3.80 -10.94 10.09
N MET A 70 3.12 -10.26 9.16
CA MET A 70 3.08 -8.80 9.04
C MET A 70 1.71 -8.28 9.47
N PHE A 71 0.81 -8.09 8.51
CA PHE A 71 -0.51 -7.54 8.78
C PHE A 71 -1.57 -8.63 8.94
N GLY A 72 -1.41 -9.80 8.30
CA GLY A 72 -2.42 -10.84 8.27
C GLY A 72 -3.79 -10.28 7.88
N ASP A 73 -4.81 -10.60 8.67
CA ASP A 73 -6.18 -10.12 8.43
C ASP A 73 -6.45 -8.67 8.85
N ARG A 74 -5.48 -7.99 9.47
CA ARG A 74 -5.64 -6.59 9.90
C ARG A 74 -5.62 -5.60 8.75
N ALA A 75 -5.18 -6.03 7.56
CA ALA A 75 -5.00 -5.16 6.40
C ALA A 75 -6.00 -5.41 5.28
N TYR A 76 -6.57 -4.32 4.77
CA TYR A 76 -7.44 -4.30 3.58
C TYR A 76 -7.26 -2.99 2.82
N PHE A 77 -7.34 -3.08 1.49
CA PHE A 77 -7.15 -1.93 0.61
C PHE A 77 -8.50 -1.29 0.28
N GLN A 78 -8.56 0.04 0.32
CA GLN A 78 -9.73 0.84 0.02
C GLN A 78 -9.50 1.59 -1.30
N PHE A 79 -10.03 1.06 -2.39
CA PHE A 79 -9.88 1.63 -3.73
C PHE A 79 -10.66 2.94 -3.90
N GLU A 80 -11.80 3.08 -3.22
CA GLU A 80 -12.75 4.20 -3.46
C GLU A 80 -12.39 5.49 -2.71
N LYS A 81 -11.20 5.50 -2.11
CA LYS A 81 -10.64 6.66 -1.42
C LYS A 81 -9.82 7.47 -2.42
N GLU A 82 -9.78 8.79 -2.23
CA GLU A 82 -8.99 9.70 -3.05
C GLU A 82 -7.93 10.40 -2.18
N PRO A 83 -6.68 9.92 -2.16
CA PRO A 83 -6.14 8.74 -2.86
C PRO A 83 -6.55 7.42 -2.19
N GLY A 84 -6.41 6.30 -2.92
CA GLY A 84 -6.60 4.96 -2.35
C GLY A 84 -5.70 4.72 -1.15
N GLU A 85 -6.10 3.84 -0.24
CA GLU A 85 -5.37 3.64 1.01
C GLU A 85 -5.35 2.18 1.46
N LEU A 86 -4.24 1.77 2.08
CA LEU A 86 -4.16 0.50 2.81
C LEU A 86 -4.53 0.77 4.27
N ALA A 87 -5.71 0.32 4.67
CA ALA A 87 -6.11 0.35 6.06
C ALA A 87 -5.43 -0.80 6.82
N VAL A 88 -4.80 -0.48 7.95
CA VAL A 88 -4.21 -1.48 8.87
C VAL A 88 -4.78 -1.25 10.25
N GLN A 89 -5.54 -2.22 10.74
CA GLN A 89 -6.20 -2.15 12.05
C GLN A 89 -5.27 -2.63 13.17
N HIS A 90 -5.52 -2.13 14.39
CA HIS A 90 -4.83 -2.55 15.61
C HIS A 90 -3.31 -2.57 15.44
N VAL A 91 -2.74 -1.44 15.03
CA VAL A 91 -1.30 -1.34 14.74
C VAL A 91 -0.45 -1.66 15.96
N ARG A 92 0.71 -2.26 15.71
CA ARG A 92 1.67 -2.69 16.72
C ARG A 92 2.96 -1.90 16.57
N GLU A 93 3.76 -1.78 17.63
CA GLU A 93 5.07 -1.10 17.55
C GLU A 93 5.96 -1.66 16.44
N THR A 94 5.89 -2.98 16.24
CA THR A 94 6.62 -3.70 15.18
C THR A 94 6.16 -3.33 13.77
N ASP A 95 5.01 -2.68 13.61
CA ASP A 95 4.53 -2.17 12.32
C ASP A 95 5.30 -0.89 11.91
N SER A 96 6.12 -0.29 12.78
CA SER A 96 6.99 0.83 12.39
C SER A 96 7.96 0.42 11.28
N GLY A 97 8.18 1.29 10.30
CA GLY A 97 9.13 1.06 9.23
C GLY A 97 8.85 1.85 7.95
N MET A 98 9.69 1.59 6.96
CA MET A 98 9.56 2.14 5.62
C MET A 98 8.74 1.21 4.74
N TYR A 99 7.67 1.74 4.17
CA TYR A 99 6.75 1.04 3.30
C TYR A 99 6.76 1.65 1.91
N ARG A 100 6.68 0.81 0.88
CA ARG A 100 6.52 1.24 -0.50
C ARG A 100 5.26 0.64 -1.10
N CYS A 101 4.35 1.49 -1.55
CA CYS A 101 3.27 1.06 -2.42
C CYS A 101 3.74 1.07 -3.86
N ARG A 102 3.38 0.03 -4.62
CA ARG A 102 3.48 -0.03 -6.08
C ARG A 102 2.10 -0.27 -6.65
N VAL A 103 1.69 0.59 -7.58
CA VAL A 103 0.44 0.46 -8.33
C VAL A 103 0.78 0.23 -9.79
N ASP A 104 0.31 -0.89 -10.32
CA ASP A 104 0.35 -1.17 -11.75
C ASP A 104 -1.03 -0.90 -12.35
N PHE A 105 -1.04 -0.28 -13.52
CA PHE A 105 -2.23 0.08 -14.29
C PHE A 105 -2.27 -0.72 -15.59
N ILE A 106 -3.40 -0.67 -16.31
CA ILE A 106 -3.49 -1.27 -17.65
C ILE A 106 -2.66 -0.45 -18.64
N VAL A 107 -2.79 0.87 -18.60
CA VAL A 107 -2.23 1.81 -19.58
C VAL A 107 -1.19 2.73 -18.94
N ALA A 108 -1.50 3.36 -17.81
CA ALA A 108 -0.58 4.29 -17.17
C ALA A 108 0.70 3.61 -16.69
N GLN A 109 1.75 4.41 -16.54
CA GLN A 109 3.00 3.92 -15.97
C GLN A 109 2.82 3.51 -14.50
N THR A 110 3.56 2.47 -14.08
CA THR A 110 3.63 2.05 -12.69
C THR A 110 3.98 3.23 -11.78
N ARG A 111 3.20 3.41 -10.72
CA ARG A 111 3.44 4.43 -9.71
C ARG A 111 4.00 3.81 -8.44
N ASN A 112 4.96 4.47 -7.82
CA ASN A 112 5.44 4.12 -6.49
C ASN A 112 5.23 5.29 -5.53
N SER A 113 4.81 5.00 -4.31
CA SER A 113 4.80 5.94 -3.18
C SER A 113 5.51 5.30 -2.00
N VAL A 114 6.12 6.12 -1.16
CA VAL A 114 6.88 5.67 0.00
C VAL A 114 6.34 6.34 1.25
N VAL A 115 6.10 5.54 2.30
CA VAL A 115 5.63 6.00 3.60
C VAL A 115 6.63 5.59 4.67
N ASN A 116 7.05 6.54 5.51
CA ASN A 116 7.77 6.29 6.74
C ASN A 116 6.76 6.29 7.90
N LEU A 117 6.48 5.12 8.46
CA LEU A 117 5.52 4.95 9.54
C LEU A 117 6.24 4.76 10.88
N THR A 118 5.90 5.60 11.86
CA THR A 118 6.34 5.45 13.25
C THR A 118 5.14 5.14 14.13
N ILE A 119 5.17 4.00 14.81
CA ILE A 119 4.17 3.65 15.81
C ILE A 119 4.73 3.96 17.20
N ILE A 120 4.02 4.82 17.93
CA ILE A 120 4.41 5.29 19.25
C ILE A 120 3.75 4.39 20.30
N GLY A 121 4.59 3.63 21.01
CA GLY A 121 4.23 2.86 22.19
C GLY A 121 4.14 3.71 23.46
N LYS A 122 3.64 3.11 24.54
CA LYS A 122 3.68 3.72 25.88
C LYS A 122 4.97 3.39 26.61
#